data_AF-A0A3D1TWZ5-F1
#
_entry.id   AF-A0A3D1TWZ5-F1
#
_cell.length_a   1.000
_cell.length_b   1.000
_cell.length_c   1.000
_cell.angle_alpha   90.00
_cell.angle_beta   90.00
_cell.angle_gamma   90.00
#
_symmetry.space_group_name_H-M   'P 1'
#
loop_
_entity.id
_entity.type
_entity.pdbx_description
1 polymer ?
#
loop_
_entity_poly.entity_id
_entity_poly.type
_entity_poly.pdbx_seq_one_letter_code
_entity_poly.pdbx_strand_id
1 'polypeptide(L)' 'GSRRDRHAPIGEGYIALEGFRSLLAQPDLASVPWILETPDLESTLEAGQRFRSLSALHRLAPGALPKEVVSA' A
#
# COMPACT_ATOMS: atom_id res chain seq x y z
N GLY A 1 -4.52 -3.92 -17.28
CA GLY A 1 -5.63 -3.86 -16.31
C GLY A 1 -6.76 -4.75 -16.77
N SER A 2 -7.41 -5.46 -15.86
CA SER A 2 -8.53 -6.38 -16.17
C SER A 2 -9.87 -5.67 -16.44
N ARG A 3 -9.86 -4.32 -16.49
CA ARG A 3 -11.07 -3.46 -16.53
C ARG A 3 -12.03 -3.77 -15.38
N ARG A 4 -11.47 -4.12 -14.22
CA ARG A 4 -12.21 -4.39 -12.99
C ARG A 4 -11.53 -3.64 -11.87
N ASP A 5 -12.34 -2.99 -11.05
CA ASP A 5 -11.91 -2.32 -9.84
C ASP A 5 -11.92 -3.33 -8.69
N ARG A 6 -10.81 -4.05 -8.55
CA ARG A 6 -10.63 -5.10 -7.53
C ARG A 6 -9.33 -4.87 -6.83
N HIS A 7 -9.42 -4.32 -5.63
CA HIS A 7 -8.27 -4.11 -4.77
C HIS A 7 -7.97 -5.40 -3.99
N ALA A 8 -6.69 -5.58 -3.70
CA ALA A 8 -6.18 -6.71 -2.92
C ALA A 8 -5.22 -6.17 -1.86
N PRO A 9 -4.99 -6.90 -0.76
CA PRO A 9 -3.98 -6.52 0.20
C PRO A 9 -2.59 -6.36 -0.44
N ILE A 10 -1.74 -5.54 0.18
CA ILE A 10 -0.38 -5.27 -0.31
C ILE A 10 0.41 -6.57 -0.45
N GLY A 11 0.89 -6.83 -1.67
CA GLY A 11 1.66 -8.02 -2.01
C GLY A 11 0.83 -9.25 -2.39
N GLU A 12 -0.50 -9.23 -2.20
CA GLU A 12 -1.39 -10.38 -2.47
C GLU A 12 -2.10 -10.29 -3.83
N GLY A 13 -2.04 -9.14 -4.50
CA GLY A 13 -2.54 -8.93 -5.86
C GLY A 13 -1.49 -9.09 -6.96
N TYR A 14 -1.89 -8.95 -8.22
CA TYR A 14 -1.02 -9.11 -9.39
C TYR A 14 0.10 -8.06 -9.52
N ILE A 15 0.00 -6.93 -8.81
CA ILE A 15 1.06 -5.91 -8.77
C ILE A 15 2.27 -6.42 -7.95
N ALA A 16 2.03 -7.31 -6.97
CA ALA A 16 3.01 -7.86 -6.05
C ALA A 16 3.85 -6.79 -5.31
N LEU A 17 4.75 -7.21 -4.42
CA LEU A 17 5.61 -6.26 -3.67
C LEU A 17 6.64 -5.58 -4.58
N GLU A 18 7.07 -6.25 -5.65
CA GLU A 18 8.03 -5.74 -6.62
C GLU A 18 7.46 -4.52 -7.36
N GLY A 19 6.17 -4.54 -7.73
CA GLY A 19 5.51 -3.40 -8.35
C GLY A 19 5.47 -2.19 -7.41
N PHE A 20 5.12 -2.40 -6.13
CA PHE A 20 5.16 -1.33 -5.13
C PHE A 20 6.57 -0.78 -4.92
N ARG A 21 7.60 -1.64 -4.90
CA ARG A 21 8.99 -1.20 -4.80
C ARG A 21 9.38 -0.28 -5.96
N SER A 22 9.04 -0.65 -7.19
CA SER A 22 9.34 0.17 -8.37
C SER A 22 8.65 1.53 -8.33
N LEU A 23 7.40 1.57 -7.87
CA LEU A 23 6.63 2.81 -7.72
C LEU A 23 7.19 3.72 -6.62
N LEU A 24 7.46 3.18 -5.43
CA LEU A 24 8.00 3.94 -4.30
C LEU A 24 9.44 4.44 -4.53
N ALA A 25 10.18 3.83 -5.46
CA ALA A 25 11.53 4.26 -5.82
C ALA A 25 11.56 5.45 -6.80
N GLN A 26 10.42 5.91 -7.33
CA GLN A 26 10.38 7.01 -8.29
C GLN A 26 10.65 8.36 -7.59
N PRO A 27 11.72 9.11 -7.98
CA PRO A 27 12.05 10.39 -7.35
C PRO A 27 10.92 11.42 -7.43
N ASP A 28 10.20 11.45 -8.55
CA ASP A 28 9.10 12.39 -8.79
C ASP A 28 7.89 12.17 -7.87
N LEU A 29 7.79 10.99 -7.25
CA LEU A 29 6.73 10.64 -6.31
C LEU A 29 7.14 10.79 -4.84
N ALA A 30 8.40 11.16 -4.56
CA ALA A 30 8.94 11.18 -3.20
C ALA A 30 8.27 12.21 -2.28
N SER A 31 7.73 13.31 -2.83
CA SER A 31 7.03 14.35 -2.08
C SER A 31 5.49 14.24 -2.15
N VAL A 32 4.97 13.27 -2.91
CA VAL A 32 3.54 13.11 -3.16
C VAL A 32 2.91 12.29 -2.02
N PRO A 33 1.74 12.68 -1.48
CA PRO A 33 1.03 11.86 -0.51
C PRO A 33 0.46 10.60 -1.18
N TRP A 34 0.54 9.48 -0.46
CA TRP A 34 0.03 8.18 -0.89
C TRP A 34 -1.19 7.79 -0.06
N ILE A 35 -2.25 7.35 -0.73
CA ILE A 35 -3.48 6.86 -0.10
C ILE A 35 -3.53 5.34 -0.30
N LEU A 36 -3.84 4.61 0.78
CA LEU A 36 -3.97 3.16 0.74
C LEU A 36 -5.46 2.78 0.78
N GLU A 37 -6.00 2.35 -0.36
CA GLU A 37 -7.40 1.94 -0.52
C GLU A 37 -7.53 0.42 -0.67
N THR A 38 -6.65 -0.35 -0.03
CA THR A 38 -6.72 -1.81 -0.05
C THR A 38 -7.78 -2.30 0.95
N PRO A 39 -8.50 -3.41 0.66
CA PRO A 39 -9.49 -3.94 1.58
C PRO A 39 -8.83 -4.36 2.91
N ASP A 40 -9.39 -3.90 4.02
CA ASP A 40 -9.13 -4.49 5.33
C ASP A 40 -10.04 -5.72 5.47
N LEU A 41 -9.45 -6.88 5.77
CA LEU A 41 -10.23 -8.11 5.95
C LEU A 41 -11.15 -7.93 7.16
N GLU A 42 -12.46 -7.99 6.90
CA GLU A 42 -13.62 -7.66 7.74
C GLU A 42 -13.79 -8.49 9.04
N SER A 43 -12.70 -8.92 9.69
CA SER A 43 -12.75 -9.74 10.89
C SER A 43 -11.86 -9.17 11.99
N THR A 44 -12.41 -8.33 12.87
CA THR A 44 -12.04 -8.04 14.29
C THR A 44 -10.54 -7.94 14.71
N LEU A 45 -9.63 -7.93 13.76
CA LEU A 45 -8.18 -7.79 13.81
C LEU A 45 -7.76 -6.63 12.90
N GLU A 46 -8.62 -5.62 12.78
CA GLU A 46 -8.53 -4.41 11.94
C GLU A 46 -7.14 -3.76 11.97
N ALA A 47 -6.52 -3.67 13.16
CA ALA A 47 -5.19 -3.10 13.30
C ALA A 47 -4.10 -3.93 12.61
N GLY A 48 -4.29 -5.25 12.49
CA GLY A 48 -3.27 -6.18 12.01
C GLY A 48 -2.97 -6.02 10.52
N GLN A 49 -3.98 -5.93 9.67
CA GLN A 49 -3.77 -5.90 8.22
C GLN A 49 -3.21 -4.56 7.75
N ARG A 50 -3.75 -3.45 8.25
CA ARG A 50 -3.23 -2.12 7.99
C ARG A 50 -1.80 -1.96 8.47
N PHE A 51 -1.49 -2.39 9.70
CA PHE A 51 -0.12 -2.37 10.22
C PHE A 51 0.84 -3.21 9.37
N ARG A 52 0.43 -4.42 8.95
CA ARG A 52 1.24 -5.27 8.06
C ARG A 52 1.53 -4.58 6.73
N SER A 53 0.51 -3.98 6.13
CA SER A 53 0.62 -3.27 4.85
C SER A 53 1.58 -2.08 4.95
N LEU A 54 1.39 -1.21 5.93
CA LEU A 54 2.27 -0.06 6.15
C LEU A 54 3.70 -0.49 6.49
N SER A 55 3.86 -1.53 7.32
CA SER A 55 5.17 -2.09 7.63
C SER A 55 5.87 -2.67 6.41
N ALA A 56 5.12 -3.31 5.49
CA ALA A 56 5.67 -3.84 4.25
C ALA A 56 6.16 -2.70 3.36
N LEU A 57 5.34 -1.68 3.14
CA LEU A 57 5.71 -0.52 2.33
C LEU A 57 6.91 0.24 2.94
N HIS A 58 6.97 0.38 4.28
CA HIS A 58 8.11 1.01 4.96
C HIS A 58 9.42 0.29 4.69
N ARG A 59 9.41 -1.05 4.72
CA ARG A 59 10.59 -1.87 4.41
C ARG A 59 11.02 -1.74 2.96
N LEU A 60 10.08 -1.50 2.04
CA LEU A 60 10.39 -1.32 0.62
C LEU A 60 11.00 0.06 0.33
N ALA A 61 10.61 1.09 1.06
CA ALA A 61 11.12 2.45 0.89
C ALA A 61 11.15 3.23 2.22
N PRO A 62 12.26 3.12 2.99
CA PRO A 62 12.41 3.85 4.24
C PRO A 62 12.45 5.36 3.96
N GLY A 63 11.44 6.11 4.46
CA GLY A 63 11.37 7.57 4.33
C GLY A 63 10.47 8.10 3.20
N ALA A 64 9.96 7.25 2.31
CA ALA A 64 9.03 7.64 1.24
C ALA A 64 7.55 7.48 1.63
N LEU A 65 7.27 7.08 2.87
CA LEU A 65 5.90 6.76 3.26
C LEU A 65 5.04 8.00 3.48
N PRO A 66 3.74 7.92 3.14
CA PRO A 66 2.78 8.97 3.39
C PRO A 66 2.72 9.31 4.87
N LYS A 67 2.71 10.61 5.16
CA LYS A 67 2.57 11.13 6.53
C LYS A 67 1.14 10.98 7.07
N GLU A 68 0.16 10.72 6.21
CA GLU A 68 -1.23 10.50 6.57
C GLU A 68 -1.83 9.36 5.76
N VAL A 69 -2.51 8.44 6.45
CA VAL A 69 -3.25 7.33 5.87
C VAL A 69 -4.72 7.58 6.20
N VAL A 70 -5.45 8.17 5.26
CA VAL A 70 -6.87 8.47 5.40
C VAL A 70 -7.67 7.24 5.00
N SER A 71 -8.56 6.76 5.87
CA SER A 71 -9.57 5.76 5.53
C SER A 71 -10.79 6.48 4.94
N ALA A 72 -11.23 6.08 3.75
CA ALA A 72 -12.54 6.42 3.22
C ALA A 72 -13.58 5.38 3.68
#